data_AF-A0A8C9AGX8-F1
#
_entry.id   AF-A0A8C9AGX8-F1
#
_cell.length_a   1.000
_cell.length_b   1.000
_cell.length_c   1.000
_cell.angle_alpha   90.00
_cell.angle_beta   90.00
_cell.angle_gamma   90.00
#
_symmetry.space_group_name_H-M   'P 1'
#
loop_
_entity.id
_entity.type
_entity.pdbx_description
1 polymer ?
#
loop_
_entity_poly.entity_id
_entity_poly.type
_entity_poly.pdbx_seq_one_letter_code
_entity_poly.pdbx_strand_id
1 'polypeptide(L)' 'MSSHKTFRIKRFLAKKQKQNCPIPQWICMKTGNKIRYNSTRRYWRRTKLGL' A
#
# COMPACT_ATOMS: atom_id res chain seq x y z
N MET A 1 9.34 12.39 3.30
CA MET A 1 8.27 12.81 4.24
C MET A 1 8.47 14.27 4.57
N SER A 2 7.43 15.09 4.75
CA SER A 2 7.66 16.46 5.27
C SER A 2 8.05 16.40 6.75
N SER A 3 8.86 17.36 7.18
CA SER A 3 9.56 17.38 8.47
C SER A 3 8.62 17.54 9.67
N HIS A 4 7.74 18.54 9.64
CA HIS A 4 6.81 18.84 10.74
C HIS A 4 5.48 18.10 10.55
N LYS A 5 5.34 16.92 11.17
CA LYS A 5 4.11 16.11 11.17
C LYS A 5 3.87 15.51 12.55
N THR A 6 2.60 15.45 12.95
CA THR A 6 2.20 14.74 14.18
C THR A 6 2.48 13.24 14.07
N PHE A 7 2.65 12.58 15.22
CA PHE A 7 2.93 11.14 15.28
C PHE A 7 1.83 10.29 14.62
N ARG A 8 0.56 10.69 14.78
CA ARG A 8 -0.59 10.01 14.15
C ARG A 8 -0.49 10.03 12.63
N ILE A 9 -0.16 11.17 12.02
CA ILE A 9 0.03 11.29 10.58
C ILE A 9 1.24 10.46 10.12
N LYS A 10 2.35 10.47 10.88
CA LYS A 10 3.52 9.64 10.56
C LYS A 10 3.18 8.15 10.54
N ARG A 11 2.45 7.64 11.53
CA ARG A 11 1.98 6.24 11.57
C ARG A 11 1.07 5.91 10.40
N PHE A 12 0.13 6.80 10.06
CA PHE A 12 -0.75 6.61 8.92
C PHE A 12 0.05 6.50 7.61
N LEU A 13 0.97 7.43 7.36
CA LEU A 13 1.82 7.44 6.17
C LEU A 13 2.69 6.19 6.08
N ALA A 14 3.28 5.76 7.19
CA ALA A 14 4.06 4.51 7.25
C ALA A 14 3.20 3.29 6.92
N LYS A 15 1.97 3.20 7.45
CA LYS A 15 1.03 2.11 7.12
C LYS A 15 0.66 2.11 5.64
N LYS A 16 0.35 3.27 5.06
CA LYS A 16 0.03 3.40 3.63
C LYS A 16 1.20 3.05 2.73
N GLN A 17 2.43 3.31 3.16
CA GLN A 17 3.63 2.89 2.44
C GLN A 17 3.80 1.37 2.49
N LYS A 18 3.63 0.74 3.65
CA LYS A 18 3.70 -0.73 3.81
C LYS A 18 2.63 -1.48 3.01
N GLN A 19 1.42 -0.93 2.91
CA GLN A 19 0.34 -1.51 2.11
C GLN A 19 0.58 -1.46 0.59
N ASN A 20 1.46 -0.57 0.12
CA ASN A 20 1.70 -0.34 -1.30
C ASN A 20 2.75 -1.28 -1.89
N CYS A 21 2.64 -2.58 -1.60
CA CYS A 21 3.54 -3.64 -2.05
C CYS A 21 2.87 -4.55 -3.09
N PRO A 22 3.66 -5.23 -3.96
CA PRO A 22 3.15 -6.28 -4.83
C PRO A 22 2.74 -7.51 -4.03
N ILE A 23 1.91 -8.37 -4.65
CA ILE A 23 1.48 -9.63 -4.03
C ILE A 23 2.67 -10.62 -4.01
N PRO A 24 2.91 -11.29 -2.88
CA PRO A 24 3.89 -12.37 -2.79
C PRO A 24 3.63 -13.53 -3.74
N GLN A 25 4.69 -14.09 -4.32
CA GLN A 25 4.62 -15.16 -5.32
C GLN A 25 3.88 -16.41 -4.83
N TRP A 26 4.13 -16.84 -3.59
CA TRP A 26 3.49 -18.04 -3.02
C TRP A 26 1.98 -17.91 -2.89
N ILE A 27 1.43 -16.68 -2.81
CA ILE A 27 -0.01 -16.45 -2.84
C ILE A 27 -0.56 -16.68 -4.24
N CYS A 28 0.15 -16.21 -5.27
CA CYS A 28 -0.21 -16.44 -6.66
C CYS A 28 -0.21 -17.94 -7.01
N MET A 29 0.66 -18.74 -6.37
CA MET A 29 0.77 -20.18 -6.60
C MET A 29 -0.28 -21.03 -5.86
N LYS A 30 -1.13 -20.44 -5.00
CA LYS A 30 -2.17 -21.20 -4.29
C LYS A 30 -3.26 -21.67 -5.26
N THR A 31 -3.60 -22.95 -5.21
CA THR A 31 -4.69 -23.56 -5.99
C THR A 31 -6.03 -22.89 -5.67
N GLY A 32 -6.85 -22.63 -6.69
CA GLY A 32 -8.17 -22.01 -6.54
C GLY A 32 -8.15 -20.50 -6.24
N ASN A 33 -6.98 -19.86 -6.25
CA ASN A 33 -6.86 -18.42 -6.02
C ASN A 33 -7.21 -17.61 -7.29
N LYS A 34 -8.11 -16.64 -7.16
CA LYS A 34 -8.50 -15.69 -8.23
C LYS A 34 -7.68 -14.39 -8.22
N ILE A 35 -6.89 -14.15 -7.16
CA ILE A 35 -6.12 -12.92 -6.95
C ILE A 35 -4.87 -12.94 -7.82
N ARG A 36 -4.73 -11.97 -8.73
CA ARG A 36 -3.55 -11.83 -9.62
C ARG A 36 -2.67 -10.63 -9.34
N TYR A 37 -3.25 -9.52 -8.90
CA TYR A 37 -2.52 -8.30 -8.59
C TYR A 37 -3.19 -7.57 -7.42
N ASN A 38 -2.44 -6.67 -6.75
CA ASN A 38 -2.97 -5.86 -5.67
C ASN A 38 -3.80 -4.71 -6.25
N SER A 39 -5.13 -4.86 -6.25
CA SER A 39 -6.07 -3.86 -6.77
C SER A 39 -6.02 -2.54 -5.99
N THR A 40 -5.60 -2.59 -4.72
CA THR A 40 -5.48 -1.40 -3.86
C THR A 40 -4.12 -0.73 -3.96
N ARG A 41 -3.21 -1.23 -4.81
CA ARG A 41 -1.90 -0.62 -5.04
C ARG A 41 -2.08 0.77 -5.65
N ARG A 42 -1.36 1.74 -5.10
CA ARG A 42 -1.57 3.16 -5.40
C ARG A 42 -0.30 3.82 -5.91
N TYR A 43 -0.42 4.59 -6.99
CA TYR A 43 0.66 5.47 -7.44
C TYR A 43 0.46 6.90 -6.92
N TRP A 44 1.52 7.50 -6.39
CA TRP A 44 1.45 8.79 -5.68
C TRP A 44 1.17 10.00 -6.58
N ARG A 45 1.48 9.91 -7.88
CA ARG A 45 1.12 10.97 -8.83
C ARG A 45 -0.35 10.90 -9.24
N ARG A 46 -0.91 9.70 -9.39
CA ARG A 46 -2.29 9.48 -9.87
C ARG A 46 -3.35 9.66 -8.77
N THR A 47 -3.12 9.09 -7.58
CA THR A 47 -4.13 9.09 -6.51
C THR A 47 -3.54 9.58 -5.19
N LYS A 48 -4.17 10.60 -4.59
CA LYS A 48 -3.75 11.23 -3.33
C LYS A 48 -4.36 10.52 -2.12
N LEU A 49 -3.75 10.70 -0.95
CA LEU A 49 -4.13 10.02 0.29
C LEU A 49 -5.22 10.74 1.10
N GLY A 50 -5.56 11.99 0.76
CA GLY A 50 -6.54 12.79 1.49
C GLY A 50 -6.20 12.92 2.99
N LEU A 51 -5.08 13.59 3.27
CA LEU A 51 -4.56 13.81 4.62
C LEU A 51 -4.74 15.25 5.04
#